data_AF-A0A1F3MDF7-F1
#
_entry.id   AF-A0A1F3MDF7-F1
#
_cell.length_a   1.000
_cell.length_b   1.000
_cell.length_c   1.000
_cell.angle_alpha   90.00
_cell.angle_beta   90.00
_cell.angle_gamma   90.00
#
_symmetry.space_group_name_H-M   'P 1'
#
loop_
_entity.id
_entity.type
_entity.pdbx_description
1 polymer ?
#
loop_
_entity_poly.entity_id
_entity_poly.type
_entity_poly.pdbx_seq_one_letter_code
_entity_poly.pdbx_strand_id
1 'polypeptide(L)'
;MIEINETILQKGRFTESGIKRFKNTVIEYSFLLFEKSKKFGEARKDNDSDVEINYENVQAAARTIAASFGIPQPQKWKIWAQAGEYLLTALCGYLGSQATQVNAPSYYTLLFVISAVLGVGLFITRRTSKN
;
A
#
# COMPACT_ATOMS: atom_id res chain seq x y z
N MET A 1 -8.72 -10.02 -21.43
CA MET A 1 -9.54 -9.86 -20.21
C MET A 1 -9.92 -11.26 -19.76
N ILE A 2 -9.72 -11.62 -18.48
CA ILE A 2 -10.09 -12.96 -18.01
C ILE A 2 -11.60 -13.01 -17.86
N GLU A 3 -12.22 -13.95 -18.57
CA GLU A 3 -13.64 -14.21 -18.44
C GLU A 3 -13.91 -15.08 -17.22
N ILE A 4 -14.78 -14.59 -16.34
CA ILE A 4 -15.20 -15.29 -15.13
C ILE A 4 -16.67 -15.65 -15.32
N ASN A 5 -16.96 -16.94 -15.34
CA ASN A 5 -18.32 -17.44 -15.53
C ASN A 5 -19.16 -17.25 -14.25
N GLU A 6 -20.05 -16.25 -14.27
CA GLU A 6 -20.92 -15.92 -13.14
C GLU A 6 -21.94 -17.03 -12.82
N THR A 7 -22.38 -17.79 -13.82
CA THR A 7 -23.34 -18.88 -13.63
C THR A 7 -22.79 -19.96 -12.71
N ILE A 8 -21.48 -20.24 -12.77
CA ILE A 8 -20.82 -21.19 -11.86
C ILE A 8 -20.83 -20.65 -10.43
N LEU A 9 -20.55 -19.36 -10.26
CA LEU A 9 -20.52 -18.72 -8.93
C LEU A 9 -21.93 -18.65 -8.32
N GLN A 10 -22.96 -18.37 -9.13
CA GLN A 10 -24.36 -18.39 -8.70
C GLN A 10 -24.82 -19.80 -8.30
N LYS A 11 -24.45 -20.83 -9.07
CA LYS A 11 -24.70 -22.24 -8.70
C LYS A 11 -24.03 -22.63 -7.38
N GLY A 12 -22.87 -22.04 -7.09
CA GLY A 12 -22.18 -22.16 -5.80
C GLY A 12 -22.84 -21.43 -4.63
N ARG A 13 -23.99 -20.77 -4.83
CA ARG A 13 -24.73 -19.98 -3.82
C ARG A 13 -23.92 -18.82 -3.21
N PHE A 14 -23.02 -18.23 -3.98
CA PHE A 14 -22.33 -17.01 -3.57
C PHE A 14 -23.33 -15.84 -3.55
N THR A 15 -23.19 -14.95 -2.55
CA THR A 15 -23.95 -13.69 -2.55
C THR A 15 -23.50 -12.79 -3.71
N GLU A 16 -24.33 -11.86 -4.16
CA GLU A 16 -23.95 -10.89 -5.20
C GLU A 16 -22.69 -10.09 -4.83
N SER A 17 -22.58 -9.68 -3.56
CA SER A 17 -21.40 -8.99 -3.04
C SER A 17 -20.16 -9.90 -3.03
N GLY A 18 -20.34 -11.20 -2.77
CA GLY A 18 -19.30 -12.22 -2.86
C GLY A 18 -18.82 -12.43 -4.30
N ILE A 19 -19.73 -12.54 -5.26
CA ILE A 19 -19.43 -12.65 -6.70
C ILE A 19 -18.62 -11.43 -7.16
N LYS A 20 -19.06 -10.22 -6.82
CA LYS A 20 -18.36 -8.98 -7.18
C LYS A 20 -16.94 -8.94 -6.59
N ARG A 21 -16.78 -9.27 -5.31
CA ARG A 21 -15.46 -9.30 -4.65
C ARG A 21 -14.54 -10.34 -5.30
N PHE A 22 -15.05 -11.56 -5.50
CA PHE A 22 -14.30 -12.63 -6.14
C PHE A 22 -13.80 -12.22 -7.53
N LYS A 23 -14.69 -11.67 -8.37
CA LYS A 23 -14.31 -11.19 -9.71
C LYS A 23 -13.20 -10.15 -9.65
N ASN A 24 -13.37 -9.13 -8.81
CA ASN A 24 -12.36 -8.09 -8.65
C ASN A 24 -11.02 -8.69 -8.21
N THR A 25 -11.04 -9.57 -7.20
CA THR A 25 -9.81 -10.21 -6.69
C THR A 25 -9.13 -11.09 -7.74
N VAL A 26 -9.88 -11.87 -8.54
CA VAL A 26 -9.30 -12.69 -9.62
C VAL A 26 -8.66 -11.80 -10.69
N ILE A 27 -9.33 -10.71 -11.07
CA ILE A 27 -8.79 -9.75 -12.04
C ILE A 27 -7.49 -9.12 -11.50
N GLU A 28 -7.51 -8.62 -10.27
CA GLU A 28 -6.33 -8.04 -9.60
C GLU A 28 -5.18 -9.05 -9.48
N TYR A 29 -5.48 -10.27 -9.04
CA TYR A 29 -4.49 -11.35 -8.94
C TYR A 29 -3.86 -11.65 -10.29
N SER A 30 -4.65 -11.66 -11.35
CA SER A 30 -4.18 -11.98 -12.69
C SER A 30 -3.29 -10.90 -13.28
N PHE A 31 -3.61 -9.62 -13.03
CA PHE A 31 -2.72 -8.51 -13.36
C PHE A 31 -1.39 -8.63 -12.60
N LEU A 32 -1.44 -8.89 -11.29
CA LEU A 32 -0.24 -9.07 -10.47
C LEU A 32 0.61 -10.27 -10.93
N LEU A 33 -0.04 -11.38 -11.28
CA LEU A 33 0.60 -12.57 -11.82
C LEU A 33 1.29 -12.24 -13.14
N PHE A 34 0.61 -11.55 -14.05
CA PHE A 34 1.17 -11.11 -15.32
C PHE A 34 2.40 -10.21 -15.12
N GLU A 35 2.30 -9.15 -14.30
CA GLU A 35 3.41 -8.22 -14.07
C GLU A 35 4.64 -8.93 -13.49
N LYS A 36 4.46 -9.80 -12.50
CA LYS A 36 5.58 -10.55 -11.90
C LYS A 36 6.16 -11.57 -12.88
N SER A 37 5.32 -12.28 -13.63
CA SER A 37 5.77 -13.24 -14.64
C SER A 37 6.60 -12.54 -15.72
N LYS A 38 6.15 -11.36 -16.16
CA LYS A 38 6.90 -10.51 -17.09
C LYS A 38 8.27 -10.13 -16.54
N LYS A 39 8.36 -9.69 -15.27
CA LYS A 39 9.64 -9.36 -14.62
C LYS A 39 10.60 -10.56 -14.57
N PHE A 40 10.10 -11.77 -14.30
CA PHE A 40 10.93 -12.98 -14.33
C PHE A 40 11.41 -13.33 -15.75
N GLY A 41 10.55 -13.14 -16.76
CA GLY A 41 10.95 -13.28 -18.17
C GLY A 41 12.00 -12.24 -18.58
N GLU A 42 11.79 -10.98 -18.23
CA GLU A 42 12.73 -9.87 -18.47
C GLU A 42 14.09 -10.11 -17.81
N ALA A 43 14.13 -10.70 -16.61
CA ALA A 43 15.38 -11.01 -15.92
C ALA A 43 16.19 -12.16 -16.56
N ARG A 44 15.53 -13.01 -17.37
CA ARG A 44 16.13 -14.19 -18.00
C ARG A 44 16.42 -14.00 -19.49
N LYS A 45 16.00 -12.87 -20.07
CA LYS A 45 16.18 -12.59 -21.50
C LYS A 45 17.62 -12.17 -21.78
N ASP A 46 18.09 -12.46 -22.99
CA ASP A 46 19.30 -11.84 -23.50
C ASP A 46 19.00 -10.39 -23.90
N ASN A 47 20.03 -9.52 -23.87
CA ASN A 47 19.85 -8.07 -24.04
C ASN A 47 19.04 -7.70 -25.31
N ASP A 48 19.17 -8.48 -26.38
CA ASP A 48 18.53 -8.26 -27.69
C ASP A 48 17.36 -9.20 -28.03
N SER A 49 16.89 -10.01 -27.07
CA SER A 49 15.74 -10.88 -27.30
C SER A 49 14.43 -10.28 -26.79
N ASP A 50 13.32 -10.68 -27.42
CA ASP A 50 11.97 -10.48 -26.89
C ASP A 50 11.78 -11.22 -25.56
N VAL A 51 10.82 -10.75 -24.76
CA VAL A 51 10.50 -11.35 -23.46
C VAL A 51 9.55 -12.53 -23.66
N GLU A 52 10.05 -13.74 -23.48
CA GLU A 52 9.20 -14.94 -23.41
C GLU A 52 8.69 -15.17 -21.98
N ILE A 53 7.37 -15.29 -21.82
CA ILE A 53 6.74 -15.69 -20.55
C ILE A 53 6.37 -17.17 -20.64
N ASN A 54 7.20 -18.02 -20.03
CA ASN A 54 6.97 -19.47 -19.97
C ASN A 54 6.38 -19.92 -18.62
N TYR A 55 6.12 -21.22 -18.50
CA TYR A 55 5.49 -21.81 -17.31
C TYR A 55 6.31 -21.58 -16.03
N GLU A 56 7.65 -21.53 -16.12
CA GLU A 56 8.53 -21.32 -14.96
C GLU A 56 8.41 -19.90 -14.43
N ASN A 57 8.33 -18.91 -15.33
CA ASN A 57 8.14 -17.50 -14.97
C ASN A 57 6.80 -17.31 -14.24
N VAL A 58 5.74 -17.95 -14.74
CA VAL A 58 4.41 -17.95 -14.12
C VAL A 58 4.42 -18.67 -12.77
N GLN A 59 5.08 -19.82 -12.67
CA GLN A 59 5.19 -20.56 -11.41
C GLN A 59 5.98 -19.78 -10.35
N ALA A 60 7.09 -19.14 -10.73
CA ALA A 60 7.87 -18.29 -9.84
C ALA A 60 7.08 -17.06 -9.36
N ALA A 61 6.32 -16.43 -10.26
CA ALA A 61 5.40 -15.35 -9.92
C ALA A 61 4.34 -15.81 -8.92
N ALA A 62 3.69 -16.94 -9.16
CA ALA A 62 2.68 -17.49 -8.26
C ALA A 62 3.25 -17.78 -6.86
N ARG A 63 4.44 -18.41 -6.77
CA ARG A 63 5.13 -18.67 -5.49
C ARG A 63 5.45 -17.36 -4.74
N THR A 64 5.92 -16.35 -5.47
CA THR A 64 6.24 -15.04 -4.89
C THR A 64 5.00 -14.34 -4.35
N ILE A 65 3.88 -14.42 -5.08
CA ILE A 65 2.61 -13.86 -4.62
C ILE A 65 2.12 -14.63 -3.39
N ALA A 66 2.16 -15.96 -3.43
CA ALA A 66 1.72 -16.81 -2.33
C ALA A 66 2.53 -16.58 -1.05
N ALA A 67 3.84 -16.30 -1.16
CA ALA A 67 4.69 -15.94 -0.01
C ALA A 67 4.22 -14.66 0.72
N SER A 68 3.43 -13.82 0.06
CA SER A 68 2.82 -12.63 0.66
C SER A 68 1.42 -12.85 1.22
N PHE A 69 0.84 -14.04 1.05
CA PHE A 69 -0.47 -14.35 1.61
C PHE A 69 -0.41 -14.38 3.14
N GLY A 70 -1.40 -13.75 3.78
CA GLY A 70 -1.44 -13.61 5.23
C GLY A 70 -0.55 -12.50 5.79
N ILE A 71 0.27 -11.83 4.96
CA ILE A 71 0.93 -10.59 5.37
C ILE A 71 -0.12 -9.48 5.26
N PRO A 72 -0.58 -8.89 6.38
CA PRO A 72 -1.54 -7.80 6.32
C PRO A 72 -0.92 -6.63 5.54
N GLN A 73 -1.48 -6.34 4.37
CA GLN A 73 -1.14 -5.14 3.62
C GLN A 73 -1.44 -3.92 4.52
N PRO A 74 -0.48 -3.02 4.76
CA PRO A 74 -0.75 -1.83 5.54
C PRO A 74 -1.86 -1.05 4.85
N GLN A 75 -2.93 -0.74 5.59
CA GLN A 75 -4.04 0.02 5.03
C GLN A 75 -3.52 1.35 4.46
N LYS A 76 -4.04 1.76 3.29
CA LYS A 76 -3.56 2.95 2.56
C LYS A 76 -3.52 4.20 3.44
N TRP A 77 -4.47 4.36 4.37
CA TRP A 77 -4.48 5.50 5.30
C TRP A 77 -3.26 5.51 6.24
N LYS A 78 -2.71 4.35 6.63
CA LYS A 78 -1.51 4.26 7.47
C LYS A 78 -0.28 4.80 6.76
N ILE A 79 -0.20 4.64 5.45
CA ILE A 79 0.87 5.21 4.62
C ILE A 79 0.77 6.74 4.62
N TRP A 80 -0.43 7.29 4.39
CA TRP A 80 -0.67 8.73 4.43
C TRP A 80 -0.48 9.33 5.83
N ALA A 81 -0.88 8.61 6.88
CA ALA A 81 -0.65 9.00 8.27
C ALA A 81 0.86 9.08 8.56
N GLN A 82 1.65 8.10 8.09
CA GLN A 82 3.10 8.15 8.25
C GLN A 82 3.74 9.32 7.49
N ALA A 83 3.26 9.65 6.29
CA ALA A 83 3.70 10.85 5.58
C ALA A 83 3.35 12.13 6.36
N GLY A 84 2.15 12.20 6.93
CA GLY A 84 1.71 13.30 7.80
C GLY A 84 2.56 13.43 9.06
N GLU A 85 2.97 12.33 9.68
CA GLU A 85 3.88 12.32 10.84
C GLU A 85 5.21 13.00 10.50
N TYR A 86 5.80 12.70 9.35
CA TYR A 86 7.05 13.34 8.93
C TYR A 86 6.89 14.84 8.68
N LEU A 87 5.80 15.25 8.03
CA LEU A 87 5.51 16.66 7.80
C LEU A 87 5.30 17.42 9.13
N LEU A 88 4.53 16.85 10.07
CA LEU A 88 4.29 17.43 11.39
C LEU A 88 5.56 17.48 12.24
N THR A 89 6.46 16.51 12.08
CA THR A 89 7.76 16.49 12.76
C THR A 89 8.69 17.57 12.22
N ALA A 90 8.78 17.71 10.89
CA ALA A 90 9.56 18.77 10.27
C ALA A 90 9.02 20.16 10.64
N LEU A 91 7.68 20.32 10.60
CA LEU A 91 7.01 21.54 11.02
C LEU A 91 7.24 21.84 12.50
N CYS A 92 7.20 20.82 13.36
CA CYS A 92 7.49 20.95 14.79
C CYS A 92 8.94 21.44 15.01
N GLY A 93 9.92 20.88 14.30
CA GLY A 93 11.31 21.34 14.36
C GLY A 93 11.48 22.80 13.91
N TYR A 94 10.84 23.18 12.80
CA TYR A 94 10.86 24.56 12.30
C TYR A 94 10.20 25.54 13.29
N LEU A 95 8.98 25.24 13.74
CA LEU A 95 8.23 26.11 14.65
C LEU A 95 8.92 26.21 16.02
N GLY A 96 9.50 25.11 16.51
CA GLY A 96 10.30 25.12 17.73
C GLY A 96 11.51 26.05 17.62
N SER A 97 12.22 26.01 16.49
CA SER A 97 13.32 26.94 16.22
C SER A 97 12.85 28.40 16.18
N GLN A 98 11.74 28.71 15.50
CA GLN A 98 11.18 30.05 15.45
C GLN A 98 10.70 30.54 16.83
N ALA A 99 10.09 29.66 17.64
CA ALA A 99 9.63 29.97 18.99
C ALA A 99 10.78 30.31 19.97
N THR A 100 12.01 29.86 19.69
CA THR A 100 13.19 30.15 20.53
C THR A 100 13.91 31.45 20.17
N GLN A 101 13.46 32.19 19.15
CA GLN A 101 14.09 33.46 18.77
C GLN A 101 13.79 34.58 19.78
N VAL A 102 14.72 35.52 19.90
CA VAL A 102 14.54 36.72 20.74
C VAL A 102 13.40 37.55 20.14
N ASN A 103 12.35 37.80 20.92
CA ASN A 103 11.09 38.45 20.50
C ASN A 103 10.19 37.61 19.58
N ALA A 104 10.27 36.28 19.63
CA ALA A 104 9.36 35.40 18.88
C ALA A 104 7.88 35.66 19.26
N PRO A 105 6.99 35.87 18.27
CA PRO A 105 5.56 35.94 18.52
C PRO A 105 5.01 34.67 19.17
N SER A 106 4.10 34.82 20.15
CA SER A 106 3.53 33.70 20.93
C SER A 106 2.81 32.64 20.08
N TYR A 107 2.38 32.99 18.86
CA TYR A 107 1.75 32.03 17.96
C TYR A 107 2.72 30.93 17.50
N TYR A 108 4.04 31.18 17.44
CA TYR A 108 5.00 30.14 17.09
C TYR A 108 5.05 29.03 18.14
N THR A 109 5.03 29.40 19.42
CA THR A 109 4.94 28.43 20.53
C THR A 109 3.62 27.67 20.50
N LEU A 110 2.50 28.35 20.23
CA LEU A 110 1.19 27.70 20.13
C LEU A 110 1.15 26.69 18.97
N LEU A 111 1.62 27.09 17.78
CA LEU A 111 1.68 26.22 16.60
C LEU A 111 2.66 25.06 16.81
N PHE A 112 3.79 25.30 17.48
CA PHE A 112 4.75 24.25 17.85
C PHE A 112 4.09 23.16 18.69
N VAL A 113 3.37 23.54 19.75
CA VAL A 113 2.66 22.61 20.63
C VAL A 113 1.58 21.84 19.85
N ILE A 114 0.81 22.53 19.01
CA ILE A 114 -0.21 21.88 18.17
C ILE A 114 0.42 20.86 17.22
N SER A 115 1.51 21.22 16.53
CA SER A 115 2.22 20.35 15.60
C SER A 115 2.77 19.10 16.31
N ALA A 116 3.32 19.28 17.51
CA ALA A 116 3.82 18.19 18.34
C ALA A 116 2.70 17.23 18.77
N VAL A 117 1.60 17.76 19.30
CA VAL A 117 0.45 16.97 19.77
C VAL A 117 -0.20 16.20 18.62
N LEU A 118 -0.40 16.85 17.47
CA LEU A 118 -0.96 16.19 16.29
C LEU A 118 -0.03 15.11 15.76
N GLY A 119 1.28 15.35 15.71
CA GLY A 119 2.26 14.36 15.25
C GLY A 119 2.26 13.11 16.13
N VAL A 120 2.30 13.28 17.45
CA VAL A 120 2.25 12.17 18.41
C VAL A 120 0.90 11.46 18.37
N GLY A 121 -0.21 12.21 18.29
CA GLY A 121 -1.56 11.63 18.19
C GLY A 121 -1.74 10.78 16.93
N LEU A 122 -1.23 11.25 15.79
CA LEU A 122 -1.24 10.53 14.52
C LEU A 122 -0.40 9.25 14.61
N PHE A 123 0.80 9.34 15.20
CA PHE A 123 1.68 8.20 15.44
C PHE A 123 1.02 7.11 16.30
N ILE A 124 0.45 7.50 17.44
CA ILE A 124 -0.24 6.56 18.33
C ILE A 124 -1.41 5.92 17.60
N THR A 125 -2.26 6.71 16.94
CA THR A 125 -3.43 6.21 16.20
C THR A 125 -3.03 5.23 15.11
N ARG A 126 -1.98 5.54 14.33
CA ARG A 126 -1.44 4.64 13.30
C ARG A 126 -0.91 3.33 13.89
N ARG A 127 -0.23 3.39 15.02
CA ARG A 127 0.37 2.22 15.70
C ARG A 127 -0.65 1.33 16.41
N THR A 128 -1.68 1.91 17.02
CA THR A 128 -2.65 1.18 17.85
C THR A 128 -3.89 0.77 17.08
N SER A 129 -4.19 1.39 15.93
CA SER A 129 -5.29 0.98 15.08
C SER A 129 -5.07 -0.43 14.54
N LYS A 130 -5.92 -1.36 14.99
CA LYS A 130 -6.00 -2.72 14.45
C LYS A 130 -6.80 -2.64 13.15
N ASN A 131 -6.14 -3.00 12.06
CA ASN A 131 -6.54 -2.82 10.67
C ASN A 131 -6.35 -1.38 10.20
#